data_AF-A0AA97MWF3-F1
#
_entry.id   AF-A0AA97MWF3-F1
#
_cell.length_a   1.000
_cell.length_b   1.000
_cell.length_c   1.000
_cell.angle_alpha   90.00
_cell.angle_beta   90.00
_cell.angle_gamma   90.00
#
_symmetry.space_group_name_H-M   'P 1'
#
loop_
_entity.id
_entity.type
_entity.pdbx_description
1 polymer ?
#
loop_
_entity_poly.entity_id
_entity_poly.type
_entity_poly.pdbx_seq_one_letter_code
_entity_poly.pdbx_strand_id
1 'polypeptide(L)'
;APPGPRRGRGPWGGDRAPPVTPFSPGRRALLALVRRSRHREVPLWDLQRGKAPPGTRLGVPFLLHDLLGAQELQSVPTTTGPLLRLAEP
;
A
#
# COMPACT_ATOMS: atom_id res chain seq x y z
N ALA A 1 5.92 -58.74 -11.47
CA ALA A 1 5.39 -57.51 -10.84
C ALA A 1 6.06 -56.31 -11.52
N PRO A 2 5.33 -55.34 -12.07
CA PRO A 2 5.95 -54.16 -12.66
C PRO A 2 6.40 -53.18 -11.56
N PRO A 3 7.52 -52.46 -11.74
CA PRO A 3 7.89 -51.38 -10.83
C PRO A 3 6.89 -50.22 -10.94
N GLY A 4 6.38 -49.76 -9.79
CA GLY A 4 5.43 -48.66 -9.72
C GLY A 4 5.95 -47.33 -10.28
N PRO A 5 5.06 -46.38 -10.61
CA PRO A 5 5.44 -45.14 -11.27
C PRO A 5 6.31 -44.28 -10.33
N ARG A 6 7.50 -43.92 -10.80
CA ARG A 6 8.36 -42.93 -10.13
C ARG A 6 7.65 -41.58 -10.17
N ARG A 7 7.08 -41.16 -9.04
CA ARG A 7 6.55 -39.80 -8.87
C ARG A 7 7.71 -38.80 -9.04
N GLY A 8 7.80 -38.21 -10.24
CA GLY A 8 8.64 -37.06 -10.50
C GLY A 8 8.20 -35.92 -9.60
N ARG A 9 9.08 -35.53 -8.68
CA ARG A 9 8.92 -34.34 -7.84
C ARG A 9 9.35 -33.14 -8.71
N GLY A 10 8.42 -32.59 -9.48
CA GLY A 10 8.63 -31.31 -10.17
C GLY A 10 8.77 -30.17 -9.14
N PRO A 11 9.50 -29.09 -9.47
CA PRO A 11 9.82 -28.02 -8.52
C PRO A 11 8.61 -27.14 -8.15
N TRP A 12 7.48 -27.32 -8.81
CA TRP A 12 6.26 -26.53 -8.60
C TRP A 12 5.18 -27.41 -7.95
N GLY A 13 5.43 -27.77 -6.70
CA GLY A 13 4.44 -28.42 -5.84
C GLY A 13 3.49 -27.39 -5.22
N GLY A 14 2.24 -27.40 -5.69
CA GLY A 14 1.09 -26.86 -4.98
C GLY A 14 0.67 -25.44 -5.39
N ASP A 15 -0.61 -25.31 -5.72
CA ASP A 15 -1.41 -24.08 -5.82
C ASP A 15 -1.35 -23.23 -4.54
N ARG A 16 -0.19 -22.65 -4.25
CA ARG A 16 -0.11 -21.48 -3.40
C ARG A 16 -0.05 -20.29 -4.34
N ALA A 17 -1.19 -19.62 -4.47
CA ALA A 17 -1.20 -18.22 -4.88
C ALA A 17 -0.03 -17.52 -4.16
N PRO A 18 0.82 -16.76 -4.87
CA PRO A 18 1.93 -16.07 -4.23
C PRO A 18 1.38 -15.31 -3.03
N PRO A 19 2.02 -15.37 -1.85
CA PRO A 19 1.54 -14.65 -0.69
C PRO A 19 1.36 -13.19 -1.13
N VAL A 20 0.13 -12.69 -1.04
CA VAL A 20 -0.16 -11.28 -1.30
C VAL A 20 0.82 -10.53 -0.40
N THR A 21 1.77 -9.84 -1.02
CA THR A 21 2.91 -9.34 -0.26
C THR A 21 2.37 -8.38 0.78
N PRO A 22 2.77 -8.52 2.06
CA PRO A 22 2.24 -7.70 3.12
C PRO A 22 2.51 -6.24 2.78
N PHE A 23 1.45 -5.43 2.83
CA PHE A 23 1.43 -3.97 2.80
C PHE A 23 2.78 -3.31 2.55
N SER A 24 2.93 -2.67 1.39
CA SER A 24 4.18 -1.99 1.03
C SER A 24 4.61 -1.04 2.17
N PRO A 25 5.88 -1.09 2.62
CA PRO A 25 6.36 -0.26 3.74
C PRO A 25 6.04 1.23 3.56
N GLY A 26 6.00 1.69 2.31
CA GLY A 26 5.60 3.05 1.94
C GLY A 26 4.15 3.39 2.31
N ARG A 27 3.18 2.52 2.03
CA ARG A 27 1.77 2.74 2.40
C ARG A 27 1.61 2.86 3.91
N ARG A 28 2.21 1.93 4.65
CA ARG A 28 2.16 1.94 6.11
C ARG A 28 2.77 3.22 6.69
N ALA A 29 3.90 3.68 6.15
CA ALA A 29 4.53 4.92 6.58
C ALA A 29 3.64 6.15 6.33
N LEU A 30 2.99 6.20 5.17
CA LEU A 30 2.12 7.31 4.77
C LEU A 30 0.85 7.35 5.62
N LEU A 31 0.18 6.20 5.82
CA LEU A 31 -0.96 6.08 6.73
C LEU A 31 -0.58 6.42 8.18
N ALA A 32 0.59 5.99 8.64
CA ALA A 32 1.06 6.32 9.97
C ALA A 32 1.34 7.83 10.12
N LEU A 33 1.78 8.50 9.06
CA LEU A 33 1.97 9.95 9.05
C LEU A 33 0.62 10.68 9.16
N VAL A 34 -0.39 10.26 8.38
CA VAL A 34 -1.75 10.82 8.49
C VAL A 34 -2.37 10.53 9.85
N ARG A 35 -2.17 9.33 10.44
CA ARG A 35 -2.64 9.00 11.79
C ARG A 35 -2.05 9.88 12.89
N ARG A 36 -0.79 10.32 12.72
CA ARG A 36 -0.09 11.18 13.67
C ARG A 36 -0.36 12.66 13.44
N SER A 37 -0.95 13.03 12.30
CA SER A 37 -1.24 14.43 12.03
C SER A 37 -2.41 14.92 12.87
N ARG A 38 -2.49 16.24 13.02
CA ARG A 38 -3.60 16.88 13.71
C ARG A 38 -4.89 16.54 12.97
N HIS A 39 -5.93 16.15 13.70
CA HIS A 39 -7.23 15.77 13.16
C HIS A 39 -7.24 14.54 12.23
N ARG A 40 -6.13 13.80 12.12
CA ARG A 40 -5.97 12.69 11.17
C ARG A 40 -6.14 13.13 9.71
N GLU A 41 -5.76 14.39 9.45
CA GLU A 41 -5.86 15.06 8.16
C GLU A 41 -4.52 15.69 7.79
N VAL A 42 -4.16 15.65 6.51
CA VAL A 42 -2.91 16.23 5.99
C VAL A 42 -3.17 16.89 4.65
N PRO A 43 -2.71 18.13 4.42
CA PRO A 43 -2.78 18.73 3.09
C PRO A 43 -2.04 17.90 2.04
N LEU A 44 -2.65 17.75 0.86
CA LEU A 44 -2.05 16.96 -0.23
C LEU A 44 -0.66 17.49 -0.62
N TRP A 45 -0.49 18.80 -0.64
CA TRP A 45 0.75 19.45 -1.03
C TRP A 45 1.87 19.20 -0.01
N ASP A 46 1.57 19.05 1.28
CA ASP A 46 2.55 18.69 2.31
C ASP A 46 3.10 17.28 2.08
N LEU A 47 2.22 16.34 1.73
CA LEU A 47 2.61 14.97 1.41
C LEU A 47 3.45 14.89 0.14
N GLN A 48 3.08 15.65 -0.90
CA GLN A 48 3.81 15.69 -2.16
C GLN A 48 5.20 16.34 -2.04
N ARG A 49 5.36 17.33 -1.14
CA ARG A 49 6.65 17.97 -0.85
C ARG A 49 7.51 17.16 0.13
N GLY A 50 6.91 16.22 0.85
CA GLY A 50 7.59 15.36 1.80
C GLY A 50 8.56 14.37 1.12
N LYS A 51 9.57 13.94 1.87
CA LYS A 51 10.49 12.90 1.43
C LYS A 51 9.74 11.56 1.34
N ALA A 52 9.84 10.89 0.19
CA ALA A 52 9.25 9.57 0.01
C ALA A 52 9.81 8.57 1.05
N PRO A 53 8.97 7.71 1.64
CA PRO A 53 9.44 6.70 2.59
C PRO A 53 10.55 5.83 1.97
N PRO A 54 11.58 5.44 2.75
CA PRO A 54 12.63 4.55 2.24
C PRO A 54 12.02 3.23 1.75
N GLY A 55 12.50 2.74 0.60
CA GLY A 55 12.00 1.51 -0.03
C GLY A 55 10.86 1.70 -1.03
N THR A 56 10.45 2.94 -1.32
CA THR A 56 9.41 3.22 -2.34
C THR A 56 10.03 3.54 -3.69
N ARG A 57 9.88 2.65 -4.67
CA ARG A 57 10.38 2.86 -6.05
C ARG A 57 9.60 3.91 -6.85
N LEU A 58 8.31 4.08 -6.55
CA LEU A 58 7.36 4.86 -7.38
C LEU A 58 7.03 6.25 -6.79
N GLY A 59 7.60 6.60 -5.64
CA GLY A 59 7.39 7.91 -4.98
C GLY A 59 6.04 8.07 -4.28
N VAL A 60 5.84 9.24 -3.66
CA VAL A 60 4.63 9.58 -2.90
C VAL A 60 3.36 9.65 -3.77
N PRO A 61 3.36 10.25 -4.97
CA PRO A 61 2.14 10.36 -5.78
C PRO A 61 1.50 9.01 -6.09
N PHE A 62 2.31 8.00 -6.43
CA PHE A 62 1.82 6.65 -6.71
C PHE A 62 1.15 6.02 -5.48
N LEU A 63 1.79 6.13 -4.31
CA LEU A 63 1.25 5.59 -3.07
C LEU A 63 -0.05 6.28 -2.67
N LEU A 64 -0.18 7.58 -2.92
CA LEU A 64 -1.43 8.31 -2.70
C LEU A 64 -2.54 7.78 -3.60
N HIS A 65 -2.27 7.57 -4.89
CA HIS A 65 -3.24 6.95 -5.79
C HIS A 65 -3.66 5.56 -5.34
N ASP A 66 -2.70 4.73 -4.88
CA ASP A 66 -3.00 3.38 -4.36
C ASP A 66 -3.87 3.44 -3.10
N LEU A 67 -3.55 4.34 -2.14
CA LEU A 67 -4.30 4.48 -0.89
C LEU A 67 -5.70 5.07 -1.09
N LEU A 68 -5.85 6.00 -2.02
CA LEU A 68 -7.16 6.56 -2.40
C LEU A 68 -8.01 5.50 -3.12
N GLY A 69 -7.41 4.74 -4.04
CA GLY A 69 -8.07 3.64 -4.74
C GLY A 69 -8.47 2.49 -3.81
N ALA A 70 -7.67 2.23 -2.77
CA ALA A 70 -7.96 1.26 -1.73
C ALA A 70 -8.94 1.78 -0.65
N GLN A 71 -9.45 3.01 -0.78
CA GLN A 71 -10.34 3.65 0.18
C GLN A 71 -9.78 3.72 1.61
N GLU A 72 -8.47 3.70 1.79
CA GLU A 72 -7.84 3.90 3.11
C GLU A 72 -7.66 5.39 3.44
N LEU A 73 -7.63 6.21 2.38
CA LEU A 73 -7.63 7.67 2.45
C LEU A 73 -8.81 8.23 1.65
N GLN A 74 -9.29 9.38 2.08
CA GLN A 74 -10.30 10.17 1.37
C GLN A 74 -9.72 11.55 1.07
N SER A 75 -9.96 12.05 -0.14
CA SER A 75 -9.63 13.42 -0.53
C SER A 75 -10.83 14.32 -0.27
N VAL A 76 -10.64 15.34 0.57
CA VAL A 76 -11.65 16.33 0.92
C VAL A 76 -11.26 17.66 0.28
N PRO A 77 -12.05 18.21 -0.65
CA PRO A 77 -11.77 19.51 -1.24
C PRO A 77 -11.97 20.62 -0.20
N THR A 78 -10.99 21.52 -0.08
CA THR A 78 -11.10 22.72 0.77
C THR A 78 -10.68 23.97 -0.01
N THR A 79 -10.93 25.15 0.57
CA THR A 79 -10.62 26.45 -0.05
C THR A 79 -9.12 26.66 -0.29
N THR A 80 -8.25 26.00 0.47
CA THR A 80 -6.78 26.10 0.33
C THR A 80 -6.18 24.92 -0.44
N GLY A 81 -7.01 24.02 -0.96
CA GLY A 81 -6.62 22.82 -1.68
C GLY A 81 -7.13 21.53 -1.02
N PRO A 82 -6.86 20.37 -1.63
CA PRO A 82 -7.36 19.09 -1.10
C PRO A 82 -6.61 18.66 0.17
N LEU A 83 -7.37 18.20 1.15
CA LEU A 83 -6.88 17.51 2.34
C LEU A 83 -7.06 16.00 2.18
N LEU A 84 -6.13 15.23 2.72
CA LEU A 84 -6.22 13.78 2.81
C LEU A 84 -6.58 13.39 4.24
N ARG A 85 -7.69 12.67 4.40
CA ARG A 85 -8.23 12.18 5.67
C ARG A 85 -8.18 10.66 5.69
N LEU A 86 -7.98 10.04 6.85
CA LEU A 86 -8.21 8.60 6.98
C LEU A 86 -9.67 8.27 6.70
N ALA A 87 -9.92 7.22 5.92
CA ALA A 87 -11.26 6.66 5.85
C ALA A 87 -11.63 6.08 7.23
N GLU A 88 -12.85 6.37 7.68
CA GLU A 88 -13.41 5.70 8.85
C GLU A 88 -13.75 4.24 8.48
N PRO A 89 -13.47 3.26 9.36
CA PRO A 89 -13.80 1.86 9.14
C PRO A 89 -15.30 1.59 9.10
#